data_AF-A0A959V4V2-F1
#
_entry.id   AF-A0A959V4V2-F1
#
_cell.length_a   1.000
_cell.length_b   1.000
_cell.length_c   1.000
_cell.angle_alpha   90.00
_cell.angle_beta   90.00
_cell.angle_gamma   90.00
#
_symmetry.space_group_name_H-M   'P 1'
#
loop_
_entity.id
_entity.type
_entity.pdbx_description
1 polymer ?
#
loop_
_entity_poly.entity_id
_entity_poly.type
_entity_poly.pdbx_seq_one_letter_code
_entity_poly.pdbx_strand_id
1 'polypeptide(L)' 'MSSEVTTYQLLDGKAASKAIRDRIATEAAEVTAHRGRPPHLAAVLVGDDGASRTYVNSKVKACAAVGFRSTLIEESADL' A
#
# COMPACT_ATOMS: atom_id res chain seq x y z
N MET A 1 -41.49 13.84 23.12
CA MET A 1 -40.74 14.13 21.87
C MET A 1 -39.66 13.07 21.73
N SER A 2 -39.89 12.04 20.92
CA SER A 2 -38.87 11.03 20.63
C SER A 2 -37.81 11.66 19.74
N SER A 3 -36.58 11.77 20.24
CA SER A 3 -35.43 12.11 19.41
C SER A 3 -35.13 10.93 18.49
N GLU A 4 -35.38 11.11 17.20
CA GLU A 4 -34.90 10.21 16.14
C GLU A 4 -33.36 10.23 16.15
N VAL A 5 -32.74 9.07 16.31
CA VAL A 5 -31.29 8.91 16.22
C VAL A 5 -30.95 8.64 14.76
N THR A 6 -30.36 9.62 14.07
CA THR A 6 -29.79 9.40 12.74
C THR A 6 -28.58 8.49 12.86
N THR A 7 -28.64 7.30 12.29
CA THR A 7 -27.51 6.37 12.23
C THR A 7 -26.79 6.51 10.89
N TYR A 8 -25.46 6.59 10.94
CA TYR A 8 -24.60 6.64 9.76
C TYR A 8 -23.79 5.36 9.67
N GLN A 9 -23.55 4.87 8.46
CA GLN A 9 -22.65 3.75 8.23
C GLN A 9 -21.20 4.24 8.19
N LEU A 10 -20.36 3.80 9.13
CA LEU A 10 -18.93 4.01 9.05
C LEU A 10 -18.34 3.15 7.94
N LEU A 11 -17.71 3.78 6.95
CA LEU A 11 -16.98 3.06 5.91
C LEU A 11 -15.64 2.57 6.46
N ASP A 12 -15.50 1.25 6.62
CA ASP A 12 -14.27 0.64 7.10
C ASP A 12 -13.23 0.50 5.97
N GLY A 13 -12.39 1.52 5.86
CA GLY A 13 -11.26 1.53 4.92
C GLY A 13 -10.24 0.41 5.19
N LYS A 14 -10.11 -0.10 6.42
CA LYS A 14 -9.17 -1.19 6.72
C LYS A 14 -9.68 -2.50 6.13
N ALA A 15 -10.95 -2.81 6.33
CA ALA A 15 -11.59 -3.99 5.76
C ALA A 15 -11.53 -3.95 4.23
N ALA A 16 -11.92 -2.82 3.63
CA ALA A 16 -11.86 -2.63 2.17
C ALA A 16 -10.43 -2.79 1.63
N SER A 17 -9.45 -2.16 2.29
CA SER A 17 -8.05 -2.22 1.90
C SER A 17 -7.47 -3.64 2.01
N LYS A 18 -7.90 -4.42 3.00
CA LYS A 18 -7.52 -5.84 3.12
C LYS A 18 -8.06 -6.66 1.95
N ALA A 19 -9.36 -6.54 1.65
CA ALA A 19 -9.97 -7.27 0.54
C ALA A 19 -9.29 -6.98 -0.81
N ILE A 20 -8.91 -5.71 -1.03
CA ILE A 20 -8.17 -5.30 -2.23
C ILE A 20 -6.77 -5.95 -2.26
N ARG A 21 -6.03 -5.92 -1.15
CA ARG A 21 -4.69 -6.55 -1.09
C ARG A 21 -4.74 -8.05 -1.32
N ASP A 22 -5.71 -8.74 -0.73
CA ASP A 22 -5.86 -10.18 -0.90
C ASP A 22 -6.09 -10.54 -2.38
N ARG A 23 -6.92 -9.76 -3.09
CA ARG A 23 -7.13 -9.92 -4.53
C ARG A 23 -5.86 -9.64 -5.35
N ILE A 24 -5.17 -8.55 -5.04
CA ILE A 24 -3.91 -8.19 -5.73
C ILE A 24 -2.85 -9.28 -5.52
N ALA A 25 -2.76 -9.88 -4.33
CA ALA A 25 -1.81 -10.96 -4.05
C ALA A 25 -2.05 -12.18 -4.95
N THR A 26 -3.31 -12.56 -5.16
CA THR A 26 -3.68 -13.63 -6.10
C THR A 26 -3.26 -13.29 -7.53
N GLU A 27 -3.63 -12.10 -8.02
CA GLU A 27 -3.28 -11.63 -9.37
C GLU A 27 -1.75 -11.54 -9.56
N ALA A 28 -1.02 -11.11 -8.53
CA ALA A 28 0.44 -11.04 -8.54
C ALA A 28 1.10 -12.42 -8.69
N ALA A 29 0.56 -13.42 -8.00
CA ALA A 29 1.03 -14.80 -8.09
C ALA A 29 0.82 -15.35 -9.51
N GLU A 30 -0.34 -15.11 -10.12
CA GLU A 30 -0.62 -15.48 -11.51
C GLU A 30 0.34 -14.80 -12.49
N VAL A 31 0.53 -13.48 -12.37
CA VAL A 31 1.49 -12.73 -13.20
C VAL A 31 2.89 -13.30 -13.05
N THR A 32 3.31 -13.64 -11.84
CA THR A 32 4.63 -14.22 -11.56
C THR A 32 4.76 -15.59 -12.21
N ALA A 33 3.74 -16.45 -12.12
CA ALA A 33 3.72 -17.76 -12.75
C ALA A 33 3.82 -17.66 -14.29
N HIS A 34 3.12 -16.68 -14.88
CA HIS A 34 3.12 -16.48 -16.34
C HIS A 34 4.37 -15.80 -16.88
N ARG A 35 4.95 -14.84 -16.15
CA ARG A 35 6.07 -14.02 -16.64
C ARG A 35 7.43 -14.42 -16.06
N GLY A 36 7.45 -15.35 -15.11
CA GLY A 36 8.65 -15.82 -14.41
C GLY A 36 9.25 -14.81 -13.43
N ARG A 37 8.61 -13.66 -13.21
CA ARG A 37 9.06 -12.64 -12.25
C ARG A 37 7.89 -11.87 -11.63
N PRO A 38 7.98 -11.48 -10.35
CA PRO A 38 6.97 -10.65 -9.70
C PRO A 38 7.01 -9.20 -10.20
N PRO A 39 5.88 -8.46 -10.09
CA PRO A 39 5.88 -7.01 -10.25
C PRO A 39 6.83 -6.30 -9.28
N HIS A 40 7.32 -5.13 -9.67
CA HIS A 40 8.31 -4.36 -8.90
C HIS A 40 7.91 -2.89 -8.78
N LEU A 41 7.87 -2.37 -7.56
CA LEU A 41 7.72 -0.94 -7.28
C LEU A 41 9.06 -0.32 -6.86
N ALA A 42 9.51 0.71 -7.57
CA ALA A 42 10.60 1.58 -7.12
C ALA A 42 10.03 2.87 -6.52
N ALA A 43 10.48 3.24 -5.32
CA ALA A 43 10.12 4.48 -4.66
C ALA A 43 11.39 5.29 -4.39
N VAL A 44 11.35 6.60 -4.63
CA VAL A 44 12.42 7.54 -4.33
C VAL A 44 11.94 8.46 -3.21
N LEU A 45 12.72 8.54 -2.13
CA LEU A 45 12.50 9.43 -0.99
C LEU A 45 13.62 10.46 -0.99
N VAL A 46 13.27 11.74 -1.09
CA VAL A 46 14.23 12.86 -1.06
C VAL A 46 14.06 13.62 0.25
N GLY A 47 15.16 13.77 0.99
CA GLY A 47 15.16 14.42 2.31
C GLY A 47 14.55 13.56 3.42
N ASP A 48 14.34 14.17 4.58
CA ASP A 48 14.07 13.46 5.84
C ASP A 48 12.71 13.79 6.50
N ASP A 49 11.72 14.20 5.72
CA ASP A 49 10.37 14.40 6.26
C ASP A 49 9.80 13.08 6.82
N GLY A 50 9.52 13.07 8.13
CA GLY A 50 9.07 11.87 8.86
C GLY A 50 7.72 11.33 8.38
N ALA A 51 6.83 12.21 7.91
CA ALA A 51 5.56 11.79 7.32
C ALA A 51 5.82 11.04 6.00
N SER A 52 6.64 11.60 5.11
CA SER A 52 7.04 10.98 3.85
C SER A 52 7.69 9.62 4.05
N ARG A 53 8.62 9.50 5.01
CA ARG A 53 9.25 8.22 5.38
C ARG A 53 8.22 7.18 5.81
N THR A 54 7.24 7.58 6.63
CA THR A 54 6.16 6.69 7.07
C THR A 54 5.27 6.22 5.92
N TYR A 55 4.91 7.12 5.01
CA TYR A 55 4.12 6.78 3.84
C TYR A 55 4.85 5.82 2.90
N VAL A 56 6.13 6.09 2.62
CA VAL A 56 6.95 5.24 1.74
C VAL A 56 7.17 3.87 2.36
N ASN A 57 7.44 3.79 3.66
CA ASN A 57 7.52 2.51 4.37
C ASN A 57 6.20 1.72 4.29
N SER A 58 5.07 2.40 4.35
CA SER A 58 3.76 1.75 4.19
C SER A 58 3.58 1.19 2.78
N LYS A 59 4.08 1.88 1.73
CA LYS A 59 4.08 1.38 0.34
C LYS A 59 4.96 0.14 0.20
N VAL A 60 6.18 0.16 0.74
CA VAL A 60 7.10 -0.99 0.73
C VAL A 60 6.48 -2.20 1.42
N LYS A 61 5.88 -2.00 2.61
CA LYS A 61 5.16 -3.06 3.33
C LYS A 61 3.97 -3.62 2.55
N ALA A 62 3.20 -2.75 1.89
CA ALA A 62 2.08 -3.17 1.06
C ALA A 62 2.54 -4.02 -0.14
N CYS A 63 3.64 -3.64 -0.79
CA CYS A 63 4.24 -4.44 -1.86
C CYS A 63 4.64 -5.84 -1.38
N ALA A 64 5.33 -5.92 -0.23
CA ALA A 64 5.71 -7.21 0.35
C ALA A 64 4.49 -8.09 0.66
N ALA A 65 3.42 -7.49 1.19
CA ALA A 65 2.18 -8.20 1.54
C ALA A 65 1.45 -8.81 0.33
N VAL A 66 1.67 -8.29 -0.88
CA VAL A 66 1.04 -8.80 -2.11
C VAL A 66 2.02 -9.53 -3.03
N GLY A 67 3.23 -9.84 -2.56
CA GLY A 67 4.23 -10.59 -3.33
C GLY A 67 5.00 -9.76 -4.38
N PHE A 68 4.92 -8.43 -4.31
CA PHE A 68 5.72 -7.55 -5.18
C PHE A 68 7.14 -7.42 -4.62
N ARG A 69 8.11 -7.23 -5.51
CA ARG A 69 9.43 -6.70 -5.13
C ARG A 69 9.32 -5.19 -4.94
N SER A 70 10.18 -4.62 -4.12
CA SER A 70 10.29 -3.17 -3.99
C SER A 70 11.73 -2.72 -3.81
N THR A 71 12.02 -1.51 -4.27
CA THR A 71 13.28 -0.81 -4.03
C THR A 71 12.94 0.57 -3.48
N LEU A 72 13.60 0.94 -2.38
CA LEU A 72 13.58 2.30 -1.87
C LEU A 72 14.94 2.93 -2.14
N ILE A 73 14.92 4.05 -2.84
CA ILE A 73 16.09 4.90 -3.09
C ILE A 73 15.93 6.12 -2.19
N GLU A 74 16.93 6.39 -1.35
CA GLU A 74 16.95 7.56 -0.47
C GLU A 74 18.00 8.54 -0.99
N GLU A 75 17.60 9.78 -1.22
CA GLU A 75 18.44 10.87 -1.73
C GLU A 75 18.43 12.04 -0.76
N SER A 76 19.54 12.80 -0.71
CA SER A 76 19.62 14.03 0.08
C SER A 76 18.81 15.15 -0.58
N ALA A 77 18.35 16.12 0.22
CA ALA A 77 17.65 17.30 -0.30
C ALA A 77 18.57 18.34 -0.96
N ASP A 78 19.90 18.18 -0.82
CA ASP A 78 20.92 19.18 -1.17
C ASP A 78 21.38 19.12 -2.65
N LEU A 79 20.46 18.84 -3.59
CA LEU A 79 20.76 18.83 -5.03
C LEU A 79 21.06 20.23 -5.59
#